data_AF-A0A528V2I9-F1
#
_entry.id   AF-A0A528V2I9-F1
#
_cell.length_a   1.000
_cell.length_b   1.000
_cell.length_c   1.000
_cell.angle_alpha   90.00
_cell.angle_beta   90.00
_cell.angle_gamma   90.00
#
_symmetry.space_group_name_H-M   'P 1'
#
loop_
_entity.id
_entity.type
_entity.pdbx_description
1 polymer ?
#
loop_
_entity_poly.entity_id
_entity_poly.type
_entity_poly.pdbx_seq_one_letter_code
_entity_poly.pdbx_strand_id
1 'polypeptide(L)' 'GPDETSSNRLDEVFEVTDRVWMQRIEPYDVQLSRDGRVMEVLSEHLCQGWLEGYLLTGRHGLFSCYEAFIHIVDS' A
#
# COMPACT_ATOMS: atom_id res chain seq x y z
N GLY A 1 0.47 -1.66 0.95
CA GLY A 1 0.10 -2.91 1.63
C GLY A 1 -0.86 -2.62 2.76
N PRO A 2 -1.14 -3.60 3.65
CA PRO A 2 -2.15 -3.44 4.69
C PRO A 2 -1.60 -2.68 5.91
N ASP A 3 -1.04 -1.48 5.70
CA ASP A 3 -0.29 -0.71 6.72
C ASP A 3 0.99 -1.39 7.21
N GLU A 4 1.73 -2.00 6.29
CA GLU A 4 2.91 -2.84 6.63
C GLU A 4 4.11 -2.61 5.71
N THR A 5 4.09 -1.61 4.82
CA THR A 5 5.21 -1.38 3.87
C THR A 5 6.53 -1.15 4.60
N SER A 6 6.54 -0.25 5.60
CA SER A 6 7.74 -0.02 6.42
C SER A 6 8.10 -1.22 7.29
N SER A 7 7.12 -1.89 7.89
CA SER A 7 7.37 -3.04 8.77
C SER A 7 7.98 -4.23 8.01
N ASN A 8 7.61 -4.40 6.74
CA ASN A 8 8.19 -5.38 5.82
C ASN A 8 9.50 -4.91 5.16
N ARG A 9 10.11 -3.82 5.66
CA ARG A 9 11.41 -3.28 5.19
C ARG A 9 11.41 -2.85 3.72
N LEU A 10 10.29 -2.32 3.25
CA LEU A 10 10.17 -1.72 1.93
C LEU A 10 10.15 -0.19 2.02
N ASP A 11 10.67 0.40 3.09
CA ASP A 11 10.64 1.85 3.34
C ASP A 11 11.52 2.67 2.40
N GLU A 12 12.53 2.06 1.76
CA GLU A 12 13.35 2.73 0.73
C GLU A 12 12.51 3.28 -0.44
N VAL A 13 11.32 2.72 -0.71
CA VAL A 13 10.42 3.28 -1.74
C VAL A 13 10.03 4.73 -1.42
N PHE A 14 10.03 5.11 -0.13
CA PHE A 14 9.67 6.45 0.29
C PHE A 14 10.76 7.50 0.00
N GLU A 15 11.93 7.10 -0.48
CA GLU A 15 12.94 8.04 -1.00
C GLU A 15 12.54 8.65 -2.35
N VAL A 16 11.64 7.97 -3.09
CA VAL A 16 11.25 8.36 -4.46
C VAL A 16 9.75 8.57 -4.63
N THR A 17 8.95 8.28 -3.60
CA THR A 17 7.49 8.50 -3.61
C THR A 17 6.93 8.59 -2.19
N ASP A 18 5.63 8.80 -2.06
CA ASP A 18 4.91 8.85 -0.79
C ASP A 18 3.75 7.84 -0.77
N ARG A 19 3.11 7.71 0.39
CA ARG A 19 1.78 7.08 0.50
C ARG A 19 0.74 8.02 -0.07
N VAL A 20 -0.12 7.50 -0.95
CA VAL A 20 -1.25 8.28 -1.46
C VAL A 20 -2.30 8.44 -0.36
N TRP A 21 -2.73 9.68 -0.11
CA TRP A 21 -3.68 10.00 0.94
C TRP A 21 -4.74 10.98 0.45
N MET A 22 -6.01 10.62 0.61
CA MET A 22 -7.14 11.43 0.14
C MET A 22 -7.84 12.22 1.27
N GLN A 23 -7.53 11.94 2.54
CA GLN A 23 -8.01 12.73 3.68
C GLN A 23 -7.14 13.98 3.90
N ARG A 24 -7.47 14.81 4.89
CA ARG A 24 -6.61 15.93 5.30
C ARG A 24 -5.22 15.40 5.71
N ILE A 25 -4.18 16.13 5.30
CA ILE A 25 -2.80 15.91 5.77
C ILE A 25 -2.55 16.94 6.85
N GLU A 26 -2.20 16.47 8.03
CA GLU A 26 -1.92 17.28 9.22
C GLU A 26 -0.41 17.49 9.40
N PRO A 27 0.05 18.48 10.17
CA PRO A 27 1.48 18.81 10.29
C PRO A 27 2.36 17.70 10.89
N TYR A 28 1.76 16.69 11.52
CA TYR A 28 2.45 15.56 12.11
C TYR A 28 2.47 14.32 11.21
N ASP A 29 1.79 14.35 10.07
CA ASP A 29 1.79 13.24 9.12
C ASP A 29 3.13 13.13 8.40
N VAL A 30 3.55 11.90 8.13
CA VAL A 30 4.87 11.59 7.55
C VAL A 30 4.68 10.82 6.25
N GLN A 31 5.36 11.26 5.19
CA GLN A 31 5.39 10.59 3.88
C GLN A 31 3.99 10.32 3.30
N LEU A 32 3.09 11.31 3.44
CA LEU A 32 1.76 11.31 2.83
C LEU A 32 1.69 12.39 1.74
N SER A 33 1.12 12.04 0.59
CA SER A 33 0.93 12.97 -0.54
C SER A 33 -0.34 12.66 -1.34
N ARG A 34 -0.79 13.62 -2.15
CA ARG A 34 -1.89 13.42 -3.11
C ARG A 34 -1.48 12.61 -4.35
N ASP A 35 -0.17 12.55 -4.63
CA ASP A 35 0.40 11.94 -5.85
C ASP A 35 1.38 10.79 -5.53
N GLY A 36 1.14 10.10 -4.41
CA GLY A 36 1.94 8.96 -3.98
C GLY A 36 1.75 7.70 -4.84
N ARG A 37 2.77 6.83 -4.88
CA ARG A 37 2.72 5.53 -5.57
C ARG A 37 2.60 4.34 -4.61
N VAL A 38 2.70 4.57 -3.30
CA VAL A 38 2.40 3.55 -2.28
C VAL A 38 0.94 3.71 -1.85
N MET A 39 0.19 2.63 -1.86
CA MET A 39 -1.19 2.59 -1.36
C MET A 39 -1.26 1.74 -0.10
N GLU A 40 -1.78 2.30 0.99
CA GLU A 40 -1.99 1.57 2.24
C GLU A 40 -3.36 1.84 2.85
N VAL A 41 -3.94 0.78 3.40
CA VAL A 41 -5.13 0.77 4.24
C VAL A 41 -5.10 -0.56 4.99
N LEU A 42 -5.48 -0.61 6.27
CA LEU A 42 -5.49 -1.84 7.07
C LEU A 42 -6.61 -2.81 6.61
N SER A 43 -6.41 -3.40 5.43
CA SER A 43 -7.31 -4.36 4.78
C SER A 43 -6.56 -5.09 3.64
N GLU A 44 -6.35 -6.38 3.83
CA GLU A 44 -5.75 -7.29 2.85
C GLU A 44 -6.64 -7.38 1.61
N HIS A 45 -7.96 -7.48 1.79
CA HIS A 45 -8.95 -7.52 0.72
C HIS A 45 -8.85 -6.31 -0.22
N LEU A 46 -8.79 -5.09 0.32
CA LEU A 46 -8.65 -3.90 -0.50
C LEU A 46 -7.30 -3.88 -1.22
N CYS A 47 -6.22 -4.21 -0.51
CA CYS A 47 -4.88 -4.22 -1.10
C CYS A 47 -4.75 -5.22 -2.25
N GLN A 48 -5.25 -6.45 -2.09
CA GLN A 48 -5.26 -7.44 -3.16
C GLN A 48 -6.16 -7.02 -4.32
N GLY A 49 -7.41 -6.62 -4.03
CA GLY A 49 -8.35 -6.21 -5.09
C GLY A 49 -7.86 -5.02 -5.90
N TRP A 50 -7.20 -4.04 -5.26
CA TRP A 50 -6.55 -2.94 -5.97
C TRP A 50 -5.41 -3.42 -6.85
N LEU A 51 -4.54 -4.29 -6.35
CA LEU A 51 -3.44 -4.82 -7.15
C LEU A 51 -3.96 -5.63 -8.35
N GLU A 52 -4.93 -6.51 -8.15
CA GLU A 52 -5.56 -7.29 -9.24
C GLU A 52 -6.12 -6.38 -10.33
N GLY A 53 -6.93 -5.38 -9.97
CA GLY A 53 -7.45 -4.40 -10.94
C GLY A 53 -6.34 -3.60 -11.64
N TYR A 54 -5.28 -3.26 -10.92
CA TYR A 54 -4.12 -2.54 -11.46
C TYR A 54 -3.34 -3.38 -12.49
N LEU A 55 -3.13 -4.66 -12.21
CA LEU A 55 -2.46 -5.62 -13.09
C LEU A 55 -3.31 -5.96 -14.32
N LEU A 56 -4.60 -6.24 -14.12
CA LEU A 56 -5.55 -6.55 -15.21
C LEU A 56 -5.73 -5.39 -16.20
N THR A 57 -5.42 -4.16 -15.77
CA THR A 57 -5.40 -2.96 -16.63
C THR A 57 -4.02 -2.65 -17.21
N GLY A 58 -3.10 -3.62 -17.20
CA GLY A 58 -1.83 -3.59 -17.95
C GLY A 58 -0.66 -2.90 -17.24
N ARG A 59 -0.72 -2.70 -15.91
CA ARG A 59 0.37 -2.08 -15.13
C ARG A 59 1.05 -3.10 -14.21
N HIS A 60 2.02 -2.62 -13.41
CA HIS A 60 2.83 -3.45 -12.51
C HIS A 60 2.74 -2.97 -11.06
N GLY A 61 2.77 -3.90 -10.11
CA GLY A 61 2.77 -3.59 -8.69
C GLY A 61 3.23 -4.75 -7.83
N LEU A 62 3.36 -4.49 -6.54
CA LEU A 62 3.73 -5.45 -5.51
C LEU A 62 2.76 -5.33 -4.34
N PHE A 63 2.35 -6.48 -3.78
CA PHE A 63 1.60 -6.56 -2.53
C PHE A 63 2.45 -7.35 -1.52
N SER A 64 2.75 -6.72 -0.38
CA SER A 64 3.39 -7.34 0.78
C SER A 64 2.39 -7.43 1.93
N CYS A 65 2.41 -8.54 2.65
CA CYS A 65 1.58 -8.79 3.82
C CYS A 65 2.37 -9.73 4.76
N TYR A 66 2.17 -9.60 6.08
CA TYR A 66 2.65 -10.59 7.02
C TYR A 66 2.10 -11.98 6.69
N GLU A 67 2.96 -12.98 6.82
CA GLU A 67 2.65 -14.37 6.43
C GLU A 67 1.40 -14.91 7.12
N ALA A 68 1.20 -14.60 8.40
CA ALA A 68 0.04 -15.07 9.15
C ALA A 68 -1.30 -14.50 8.65
N PHE A 69 -1.28 -13.33 7.99
CA PHE A 69 -2.49 -12.60 7.58
C PHE A 69 -2.82 -12.76 6.10
N ILE A 70 -1.92 -13.30 5.27
CA ILE A 70 -2.22 -13.56 3.86
C ILE A 70 -3.45 -14.48 3.68
N HIS A 71 -3.72 -15.33 4.68
CA HIS A 71 -4.90 -16.20 4.73
C HIS A 71 -6.23 -15.47 4.70
N ILE A 72 -6.27 -14.16 5.02
CA ILE A 72 -7.46 -13.33 4.92
C ILE A 72 -7.98 -13.24 3.48
N VAL A 73 -7.11 -13.47 2.49
CA VAL A 73 -7.42 -13.37 1.06
C VAL A 73 -7.17 -14.70 0.30
N ASP A 74 -7.33 -15.83 0.99
CA ASP A 74 -7.16 -17.18 0.40
C ASP A 74 -8.24 -17.60 -0.62
N SER A 75 -9.41 -16.96 -0.59
CA SER A 75 -10.60 -17.33 -1.38
C SER A 75 -10.71 -16.66 -2.74
#